data_AF-A0A9D1XA95-F1
#
_entry.id   AF-A0A9D1XA95-F1
#
_cell.length_a   1.000
_cell.length_b   1.000
_cell.length_c   1.000
_cell.angle_alpha   90.00
_cell.angle_beta   90.00
_cell.angle_gamma   90.00
#
_symmetry.space_group_name_H-M   'P 1'
#
loop_
_entity.id
_entity.type
_entity.pdbx_description
1 polymer ?
#
loop_
_entity_poly.entity_id
_entity_poly.type
_entity_poly.pdbx_seq_one_letter_code
_entity_poly.pdbx_strand_id
1 'polypeptide(L)'
;MLFNDIIQNLYSGDKSSILEILNASIHIQELKIINDEPAIHTGYYCHVHTGSLFEFIYIISTKELCFQKSSHNNVYAPLGLPYICEYTPTPYSYKQFKFIHQKGIWYNSYNNITDTFSFIETNKTKEYEIQNKKVIKVNTKDDNIISQFKIKAKTFTISNNRRNLLIPENKEFNYKLNPLCFPKFYKSNKFHELKDNRTEESSFYDENYKRYEKYNGTYAQDIEGLDDDFIDDVLGGEPDAYRNID
;
A
#
# COMPACT_ATOMS: atom_id res chain seq x y z
N MET A 1 -1.29 12.47 -10.05
CA MET A 1 -0.43 13.15 -9.04
C MET A 1 1.02 12.92 -9.44
N LEU A 2 1.94 13.88 -9.29
CA LEU A 2 3.33 13.64 -9.70
C LEU A 2 3.99 12.58 -8.82
N PHE A 3 4.89 11.80 -9.40
CA PHE A 3 5.56 10.71 -8.69
C PHE A 3 6.34 11.21 -7.45
N ASN A 4 7.00 12.36 -7.56
CA ASN A 4 7.70 12.97 -6.42
C ASN A 4 6.75 13.24 -5.25
N ASP A 5 5.57 13.79 -5.50
CA ASP A 5 4.63 14.15 -4.45
C ASP A 5 4.10 12.91 -3.74
N ILE A 6 3.84 11.84 -4.50
CA ILE A 6 3.45 10.53 -3.96
C ILE A 6 4.54 10.00 -3.03
N ILE A 7 5.79 9.88 -3.51
CA ILE A 7 6.88 9.30 -2.72
C ILE A 7 7.22 10.18 -1.51
N GLN A 8 7.21 11.51 -1.64
CA GLN A 8 7.43 12.41 -0.51
C GLN A 8 6.39 12.21 0.60
N ASN A 9 5.10 12.11 0.24
CA ASN A 9 4.04 11.94 1.22
C ASN A 9 4.02 10.53 1.83
N LEU A 10 4.17 9.47 1.02
CA LEU A 10 4.23 8.09 1.51
C LEU A 10 5.37 7.86 2.52
N TYR A 11 6.52 8.49 2.28
CA TYR A 11 7.71 8.37 3.12
C TYR A 11 7.93 9.55 4.07
N SER A 12 6.94 10.43 4.24
CA SER A 12 7.02 11.61 5.12
C SER A 12 7.10 11.25 6.61
N GLY A 13 6.55 10.09 6.99
CA GLY A 13 6.30 9.73 8.38
C GLY A 13 5.08 10.44 8.99
N ASP A 14 4.47 11.41 8.29
CA ASP A 14 3.23 12.06 8.72
C ASP A 14 2.02 11.23 8.29
N LYS A 15 1.19 10.87 9.27
CA LYS A 15 0.03 10.01 9.06
C LYS A 15 -1.01 10.65 8.14
N SER A 16 -1.18 11.97 8.22
CA SER A 16 -2.21 12.70 7.47
C SER A 16 -1.85 12.76 5.99
N SER A 17 -0.62 13.19 5.67
CA SER A 17 -0.04 13.16 4.33
C SER A 17 -0.10 11.77 3.71
N ILE A 18 0.23 10.74 4.48
CA ILE A 18 0.14 9.36 4.00
C ILE A 18 -1.32 9.00 3.67
N LEU A 19 -2.26 9.25 4.58
CA LEU A 19 -3.68 8.93 4.36
C LEU A 19 -4.28 9.67 3.17
N GLU A 20 -3.85 10.90 2.88
CA GLU A 20 -4.27 11.64 1.70
C GLU A 20 -3.92 10.91 0.40
N ILE A 21 -2.67 10.45 0.28
CA ILE A 21 -2.20 9.67 -0.88
C ILE A 21 -2.97 8.37 -1.02
N LEU A 22 -3.14 7.67 0.11
CA LEU A 22 -3.76 6.36 0.10
C LEU A 22 -5.25 6.45 -0.25
N ASN A 23 -5.95 7.49 0.22
CA ASN A 23 -7.34 7.75 -0.16
C ASN A 23 -7.52 8.20 -1.62
N ALA A 24 -6.50 8.83 -2.21
CA ALA A 24 -6.50 9.20 -3.62
C ALA A 24 -6.13 8.02 -4.54
N SER A 25 -5.66 6.90 -3.99
CA SER A 25 -5.25 5.74 -4.77
C SER A 25 -6.43 4.90 -5.25
N ILE A 26 -6.28 4.28 -6.42
CA ILE A 26 -7.33 3.52 -7.10
C ILE A 26 -7.10 2.03 -6.90
N HIS A 27 -8.14 1.28 -6.52
CA HIS A 27 -8.01 -0.17 -6.45
C HIS A 27 -7.75 -0.75 -7.84
N ILE A 28 -6.84 -1.72 -7.97
CA ILE A 28 -6.39 -2.25 -9.26
C ILE A 28 -7.54 -2.66 -10.20
N GLN A 29 -8.64 -3.18 -9.65
CA GLN A 29 -9.80 -3.63 -10.45
C GLN A 29 -10.65 -2.49 -11.03
N GLU A 30 -10.47 -1.27 -10.53
CA GLU A 30 -11.17 -0.09 -11.01
C GLU A 30 -10.39 0.67 -12.09
N LEU A 31 -9.18 0.20 -12.41
CA LEU A 31 -8.35 0.81 -13.44
C LEU A 31 -9.03 0.77 -14.82
N LYS A 32 -8.84 1.86 -15.57
CA LYS A 32 -9.31 2.02 -16.94
C LYS A 32 -8.13 2.25 -17.86
N ILE A 33 -7.20 1.29 -17.85
CA ILE A 33 -5.93 1.38 -18.58
C ILE A 33 -5.90 0.45 -19.78
N ILE A 34 -4.98 0.74 -20.68
CA ILE A 34 -4.65 -0.07 -21.86
C ILE A 34 -3.68 -1.18 -21.42
N ASN A 35 -3.58 -2.24 -22.22
CA ASN A 35 -2.50 -3.21 -22.05
C ASN A 35 -1.12 -2.58 -22.23
N ASP A 36 -0.12 -3.20 -21.59
CA ASP A 36 1.29 -2.87 -21.72
C ASP A 36 1.70 -1.51 -21.12
N GLU A 37 0.89 -0.97 -20.21
CA GLU A 37 1.21 0.29 -19.54
C GLU A 37 2.37 0.13 -18.55
N PRO A 38 3.43 0.94 -18.66
CA PRO A 38 4.58 0.86 -17.78
C PRO A 38 4.22 1.39 -16.39
N ALA A 39 4.61 0.62 -15.38
CA ALA A 39 4.37 0.92 -13.99
C ALA A 39 5.65 0.74 -13.17
N ILE A 40 5.65 1.34 -11.99
CA ILE A 40 6.77 1.31 -11.04
C ILE A 40 6.24 1.00 -9.66
N HIS A 41 6.84 0.02 -8.99
CA HIS A 41 6.55 -0.24 -7.59
C HIS A 41 7.06 0.92 -6.74
N THR A 42 6.23 1.41 -5.83
CA THR A 42 6.61 2.53 -4.95
C THR A 42 7.48 2.11 -3.78
N GLY A 43 7.66 0.79 -3.58
CA GLY A 43 8.33 0.22 -2.41
C GLY A 43 7.52 0.36 -1.12
N TYR A 44 6.31 0.91 -1.20
CA TYR A 44 5.48 1.20 -0.06
C TYR A 44 4.43 0.10 0.15
N TYR A 45 4.23 -0.24 1.41
CA TYR A 45 3.25 -1.21 1.85
C TYR A 45 2.62 -0.75 3.15
N CYS A 46 1.36 -1.13 3.38
CA CYS A 46 0.69 -0.89 4.65
C CYS A 46 -0.25 -2.03 5.03
N HIS A 47 -0.39 -2.27 6.33
CA HIS A 47 -1.42 -3.15 6.86
C HIS A 47 -2.72 -2.38 7.05
N VAL A 48 -3.85 -3.03 6.76
CA VAL A 48 -5.16 -2.59 7.22
C VAL A 48 -5.51 -3.23 8.56
N HIS A 49 -6.59 -2.77 9.20
CA HIS A 49 -7.09 -3.30 10.47
C HIS A 49 -7.27 -4.83 10.50
N THR A 50 -7.67 -5.44 9.37
CA THR A 50 -7.83 -6.90 9.21
C THR A 50 -6.51 -7.67 9.12
N GLY A 51 -5.37 -6.99 9.21
CA GLY A 51 -4.04 -7.59 9.07
C GLY A 51 -3.60 -7.80 7.62
N SER A 52 -4.49 -7.64 6.64
CA SER A 52 -4.14 -7.73 5.22
C SER A 52 -3.10 -6.67 4.84
N LEU A 53 -2.10 -7.07 4.05
CA LEU A 53 -1.06 -6.21 3.55
C LEU A 53 -1.41 -5.72 2.15
N PHE A 54 -1.30 -4.42 1.91
CA PHE A 54 -1.50 -3.80 0.61
C PHE A 54 -0.20 -3.19 0.09
N GLU A 55 -0.06 -3.21 -1.23
CA GLU A 55 1.08 -2.66 -1.95
C GLU A 55 0.63 -1.60 -2.95
N PHE A 56 1.54 -0.68 -3.27
CA PHE A 56 1.23 0.54 -4.04
C PHE A 56 2.12 0.67 -5.26
N ILE A 57 1.48 0.86 -6.41
CA ILE A 57 2.12 0.82 -7.72
C ILE A 57 1.70 2.09 -8.48
N TYR A 58 2.66 2.77 -9.07
CA TYR A 58 2.42 3.98 -9.84
C TYR A 58 2.45 3.67 -11.34
N ILE A 59 1.43 4.10 -12.06
CA ILE A 59 1.32 3.94 -13.51
C ILE A 59 1.88 5.19 -14.17
N ILE A 60 2.91 5.03 -14.99
CA ILE A 60 3.73 6.16 -15.48
C ILE A 60 2.94 7.04 -16.46
N SER A 61 2.19 6.43 -17.37
CA SER A 61 1.44 7.11 -18.43
C SER A 61 0.25 7.91 -17.89
N THR A 62 -0.56 7.29 -17.02
CA THR A 62 -1.78 7.92 -16.46
C THR A 62 -1.50 8.79 -15.23
N LYS A 63 -0.31 8.63 -14.62
CA LYS A 63 0.08 9.31 -13.37
C LYS A 63 -0.84 8.99 -12.20
N GLU A 64 -1.35 7.76 -12.19
CA GLU A 64 -2.24 7.23 -11.17
C GLU A 64 -1.47 6.32 -10.21
N LEU A 65 -1.83 6.43 -8.93
CA LEU A 65 -1.40 5.49 -7.91
C LEU A 65 -2.49 4.44 -7.75
N CYS A 66 -2.12 3.18 -7.85
CA CYS A 66 -3.02 2.07 -7.62
C CYS A 66 -2.54 1.18 -6.49
N PHE A 67 -3.47 0.40 -5.95
CA PHE A 67 -3.19 -0.53 -4.87
C PHE A 67 -3.86 -1.89 -5.09
N GLN A 68 -3.23 -2.91 -4.54
CA GLN A 68 -3.75 -4.27 -4.51
C GLN A 68 -3.32 -5.00 -3.23
N LYS A 69 -4.04 -6.06 -2.88
CA LYS A 69 -3.62 -6.94 -1.78
C LYS A 69 -2.31 -7.63 -2.19
N SER A 70 -1.30 -7.52 -1.33
CA SER A 70 -0.03 -8.18 -1.56
C SER A 70 -0.23 -9.70 -1.54
N SER A 71 0.21 -10.36 -2.62
CA SER A 71 0.20 -11.83 -2.75
C SER A 71 1.55 -12.46 -2.41
N HIS A 72 2.49 -11.65 -1.92
CA HIS A 72 3.88 -12.06 -1.77
C HIS A 72 4.11 -12.96 -0.55
N ASN A 73 4.68 -14.14 -0.77
CA ASN A 73 5.20 -15.05 0.25
C ASN A 73 6.52 -14.51 0.85
N ASN A 74 6.45 -13.39 1.57
CA ASN A 74 7.56 -12.73 2.27
C ASN A 74 8.65 -12.07 1.40
N VAL A 75 8.46 -11.94 0.08
CA VAL A 75 9.36 -11.18 -0.83
C VAL A 75 8.74 -9.84 -1.18
N TYR A 76 9.28 -8.74 -0.66
CA TYR A 76 8.73 -7.41 -0.90
C TYR A 76 9.37 -6.74 -2.11
N ALA A 77 8.53 -6.13 -2.94
CA ALA A 77 8.95 -5.35 -4.09
C ALA A 77 9.55 -4.01 -3.63
N PRO A 78 10.81 -3.73 -4.00
CA PRO A 78 11.48 -2.45 -3.72
C PRO A 78 10.92 -1.29 -4.55
N LEU A 79 11.17 -0.07 -4.08
CA LEU A 79 10.96 1.16 -4.84
C LEU A 79 11.83 1.14 -6.11
N GLY A 80 11.23 1.41 -7.27
CA GLY A 80 11.94 1.40 -8.55
C GLY A 80 11.79 0.11 -9.36
N LEU A 81 11.16 -0.91 -8.78
CA LEU A 81 10.90 -2.18 -9.46
C LEU A 81 9.94 -1.95 -10.65
N PRO A 82 10.34 -2.27 -11.89
CA PRO A 82 9.52 -2.03 -13.06
C PRO A 82 8.45 -3.12 -13.24
N TYR A 83 7.26 -2.67 -13.58
CA TYR A 83 6.12 -3.52 -13.90
C TYR A 83 5.53 -3.12 -15.25
N ILE A 84 4.87 -4.08 -15.89
CA ILE A 84 3.96 -3.84 -17.00
C ILE A 84 2.58 -4.30 -16.54
N CYS A 85 1.55 -3.49 -16.85
CA CYS A 85 0.19 -3.91 -16.59
C CYS A 85 -0.36 -4.76 -17.74
N GLU A 86 -0.87 -5.94 -17.40
CA GLU A 86 -1.58 -6.81 -18.31
C GLU A 86 -3.04 -6.94 -17.88
N TYR A 87 -3.94 -6.76 -18.83
CA TYR A 87 -5.36 -7.05 -18.75
C TYR A 87 -5.64 -8.42 -19.36
N THR A 88 -6.15 -9.33 -18.54
CA THR A 88 -6.69 -10.61 -19.01
C THR A 88 -8.22 -10.53 -19.04
N PRO A 89 -8.84 -10.54 -20.24
CA PRO A 89 -10.29 -10.65 -20.33
C PRO A 89 -10.70 -12.04 -19.85
N THR A 90 -11.45 -12.12 -18.76
CA THR A 90 -12.07 -13.38 -18.35
C THR A 90 -13.46 -13.51 -18.97
N PRO A 91 -13.89 -14.72 -19.36
CA PRO A 91 -15.23 -14.95 -19.93
C PRO A 91 -16.36 -14.66 -18.93
N TYR A 92 -16.05 -14.44 -17.65
CA TYR A 92 -17.02 -14.24 -16.56
C TYR A 92 -16.98 -12.82 -15.97
N SER A 93 -16.81 -11.80 -16.82
CA SER A 93 -17.02 -10.36 -16.54
C SER A 93 -16.15 -9.67 -15.49
N TYR A 94 -15.24 -10.36 -14.81
CA TYR A 94 -14.24 -9.72 -13.96
C TYR A 94 -13.06 -9.26 -14.83
N LYS A 95 -12.82 -7.95 -14.88
CA LYS A 95 -11.53 -7.41 -15.32
C LYS A 95 -10.47 -7.99 -14.37
N GLN A 96 -9.39 -8.52 -14.92
CA GLN A 96 -8.24 -8.91 -14.10
C GLN A 96 -7.03 -8.17 -14.64
N PHE A 97 -6.65 -7.13 -13.92
CA PHE A 97 -5.36 -6.49 -14.12
C PHE A 97 -4.32 -7.23 -13.30
N LYS A 98 -3.15 -7.42 -13.89
CA LYS A 98 -1.99 -8.01 -13.23
C LYS A 98 -0.76 -7.18 -13.55
N PHE A 99 0.11 -7.02 -12.56
CA PHE A 99 1.43 -6.44 -12.76
C PHE A 99 2.46 -7.53 -12.98
N ILE A 100 3.15 -7.49 -14.12
CA ILE A 100 4.21 -8.43 -14.48
C ILE A 100 5.56 -7.72 -14.40
N HIS A 101 6.48 -8.32 -13.63
CA HIS A 101 7.81 -7.75 -13.43
C HIS A 101 8.59 -7.73 -14.76
N GLN A 102 9.06 -6.54 -15.14
CA GLN A 102 9.88 -6.38 -16.34
C GLN A 102 11.35 -6.66 -16.03
N LYS A 103 11.90 -7.74 -16.58
CA LYS A 103 13.31 -8.09 -16.38
C LYS A 103 14.22 -7.22 -17.25
N GLY A 104 15.45 -6.99 -16.78
CA GLY A 104 16.50 -6.36 -17.58
C GLY A 104 16.65 -4.86 -17.38
N ILE A 105 15.69 -4.19 -16.75
CA ILE A 105 15.74 -2.76 -16.44
C ILE A 105 15.42 -2.51 -14.97
N TRP A 106 15.73 -1.32 -14.49
CA TRP A 106 15.37 -0.85 -13.17
C TRP A 106 15.27 0.68 -13.15
N TYR A 107 14.20 1.23 -12.60
CA TYR A 107 14.09 2.68 -12.41
C TYR A 107 14.87 3.10 -11.17
N ASN A 108 15.93 3.89 -11.35
CA ASN A 108 16.80 4.32 -10.24
C ASN A 108 16.62 5.79 -9.87
N SER A 109 15.99 6.59 -10.73
CA SER A 109 15.76 8.00 -10.44
C SER A 109 14.58 8.59 -11.19
N TYR A 110 14.05 9.68 -10.64
CA TYR A 110 13.00 10.50 -11.22
C TYR A 110 13.39 11.98 -11.18
N ASN A 111 13.17 12.68 -12.29
CA ASN A 111 13.34 14.13 -12.38
C ASN A 111 11.98 14.80 -12.46
N ASN A 112 11.59 15.50 -11.40
CA ASN A 112 10.29 16.17 -11.29
C ASN A 112 10.17 17.40 -12.20
N ILE A 113 11.29 17.96 -12.67
CA ILE A 113 11.28 19.15 -13.54
C ILE A 113 10.94 18.73 -14.97
N THR A 114 11.53 17.64 -15.44
CA THR A 114 11.28 17.10 -16.79
C THR A 114 10.18 16.06 -16.82
N ASP A 115 9.71 15.60 -15.66
CA ASP A 115 8.76 14.50 -15.49
C ASP A 115 9.21 13.21 -16.18
N THR A 116 10.47 12.85 -15.95
CA THR A 116 11.11 11.69 -16.61
C THR A 116 11.75 10.75 -15.60
N PHE A 117 11.54 9.46 -15.81
CA PHE A 117 12.29 8.41 -15.13
C PHE A 117 13.58 8.11 -15.87
N SER A 118 14.66 7.85 -15.12
CA SER A 118 15.85 7.22 -15.67
C SER A 118 15.89 5.77 -15.21
N PHE A 119 16.38 4.90 -16.09
CA PHE A 119 16.57 3.50 -15.79
C PHE A 119 18.01 3.07 -16.05
N ILE A 120 18.35 1.94 -15.46
CA ILE A 120 19.63 1.25 -15.62
C ILE A 120 19.35 -0.19 -16.01
N GLU A 121 20.22 -0.74 -16.86
CA GLU A 121 20.10 -2.13 -17.26
C GLU A 121 20.61 -3.05 -16.16
N THR A 122 19.94 -4.18 -15.97
CA THR A 122 20.22 -5.13 -14.89
C THR A 122 20.34 -6.55 -15.45
N ASN A 123 21.32 -7.30 -14.97
CA ASN A 123 21.55 -8.68 -15.44
C ASN A 123 20.79 -9.70 -14.58
N LYS A 124 20.64 -9.45 -13.27
CA LYS A 124 20.04 -10.37 -12.29
C LYS A 124 19.44 -9.59 -11.11
N THR A 125 18.17 -9.87 -10.79
CA THR A 125 17.58 -9.56 -9.48
C THR A 125 17.85 -10.74 -8.56
N LYS A 126 18.42 -10.52 -7.37
CA LYS A 126 18.68 -11.58 -6.38
C LYS A 126 17.85 -11.30 -5.13
N GLU A 127 17.22 -12.35 -4.60
CA GLU A 127 16.55 -12.29 -3.31
C GLU A 127 17.58 -12.45 -2.18
N TYR A 128 17.44 -11.66 -1.13
CA TYR A 128 18.24 -11.76 0.09
C TYR A 128 17.35 -11.64 1.31
N GLU A 129 17.77 -12.23 2.41
CA GLU A 129 17.03 -12.15 3.67
C GLU A 129 17.64 -11.08 4.58
N ILE A 130 16.81 -10.16 5.05
CA ILE A 130 17.14 -9.16 6.06
C ILE A 130 16.10 -9.28 7.17
N GLN A 131 16.54 -9.58 8.40
CA GLN A 131 15.66 -9.65 9.57
C GLN A 131 14.41 -10.53 9.35
N ASN A 132 14.60 -11.74 8.81
CA ASN A 132 13.54 -12.71 8.47
C ASN A 132 12.55 -12.24 7.38
N LYS A 133 12.92 -11.24 6.58
CA LYS A 133 12.16 -10.78 5.41
C LYS A 133 12.98 -10.93 4.14
N LYS A 134 12.40 -11.49 3.08
CA LYS A 134 13.06 -11.55 1.78
C LYS A 134 12.87 -10.21 1.08
N VAL A 135 13.97 -9.62 0.63
CA VAL A 135 14.01 -8.37 -0.12
C VAL A 135 14.72 -8.60 -1.45
N ILE A 136 14.32 -7.85 -2.46
CA ILE A 136 14.99 -7.89 -3.75
C ILE A 136 16.18 -6.93 -3.70
N LYS A 137 17.38 -7.45 -3.96
CA LYS A 137 18.57 -6.65 -4.22
C LYS A 137 18.85 -6.65 -5.71
N VAL A 138 19.18 -5.47 -6.22
CA VAL A 138 19.45 -5.27 -7.63
C VAL A 138 20.87 -4.79 -7.82
N ASN A 139 21.56 -5.51 -8.69
CA ASN A 139 22.89 -5.16 -9.15
C ASN A 139 22.80 -4.61 -10.57
N THR A 140 23.62 -3.61 -10.87
CA THR A 140 23.86 -3.17 -12.25
C THR A 140 24.52 -4.29 -13.07
N LYS A 141 24.59 -4.12 -14.39
CA LYS A 141 25.37 -5.03 -15.24
C LYS A 141 26.83 -5.17 -14.77
N ASP A 142 27.41 -4.08 -14.26
CA ASP A 142 28.78 -4.02 -13.74
C ASP A 142 28.90 -4.46 -12.25
N ASP A 143 27.92 -5.19 -11.73
CA ASP A 143 27.87 -5.70 -10.33
C ASP A 143 27.85 -4.64 -9.21
N ASN A 144 27.64 -3.36 -9.53
CA ASN A 144 27.42 -2.33 -8.52
C ASN A 144 26.04 -2.47 -7.86
N ILE A 145 25.99 -2.27 -6.55
CA ILE A 145 24.77 -2.39 -5.76
C ILE A 145 23.96 -1.10 -5.88
N ILE A 146 22.68 -1.22 -6.25
CA ILE A 146 21.72 -0.12 -6.15
C ILE A 146 21.09 -0.20 -4.77
N SER A 147 21.22 0.85 -3.98
CA SER A 147 20.72 0.90 -2.59
C SER A 147 19.70 2.00 -2.35
N GLN A 148 19.55 2.94 -3.30
CA GLN A 148 18.70 4.11 -3.16
C GLN A 148 18.01 4.48 -4.48
N PHE A 149 16.82 5.06 -4.37
CA PHE A 149 16.11 5.72 -5.44
C PHE A 149 16.25 7.23 -5.29
N LYS A 150 16.56 7.92 -6.38
CA LYS A 150 16.85 9.37 -6.36
C LYS A 150 15.71 10.19 -6.95
N ILE A 151 15.31 11.24 -6.27
CA ILE A 151 14.35 12.21 -6.82
C ILE A 151 14.99 13.59 -6.87
N LYS A 152 15.02 14.17 -8.07
CA LYS A 152 15.44 15.56 -8.28
C LYS A 152 14.20 16.43 -8.41
N ALA A 153 14.06 17.42 -7.54
CA ALA A 153 12.92 18.32 -7.53
C ALA A 153 13.35 19.78 -7.36
N LYS A 154 12.53 20.69 -7.88
CA LYS A 154 12.69 22.13 -7.68
C LYS A 154 11.92 22.53 -6.43
N THR A 155 12.63 22.99 -5.40
CA THR A 155 12.06 23.48 -4.15
C THR A 155 12.20 24.99 -4.06
N PHE A 156 11.42 25.63 -3.18
CA PHE A 156 11.55 27.06 -2.92
C PHE A 156 11.94 27.29 -1.47
N THR A 157 13.01 28.04 -1.24
CA THR A 157 13.43 28.47 0.09
C THR A 157 12.97 29.90 0.32
N ILE A 158 12.52 30.20 1.55
CA ILE A 158 12.18 31.57 1.95
C ILE A 158 13.47 32.22 2.43
N SER A 159 13.87 33.32 1.80
CA SER A 159 14.95 34.16 2.31
C SER A 159 14.40 35.12 3.38
N ASN A 160 14.99 35.10 4.57
CA ASN A 160 14.61 35.95 5.72
C ASN A 160 15.02 37.43 5.58
N ASN A 161 15.21 37.92 4.36
CA ASN A 161 15.38 39.36 4.14
C ASN A 161 14.00 40.02 4.13
N ARG A 162 13.93 41.33 4.46
CA ARG A 162 12.71 42.13 4.69
C ARG A 162 11.61 42.07 3.61
N ARG A 163 11.84 41.36 2.51
CA ARG A 163 10.87 40.93 1.51
C ARG A 163 11.06 39.42 1.39
N ASN A 164 10.13 38.62 1.91
CA ASN A 164 10.15 37.16 1.81
C ASN A 164 10.23 36.73 0.33
N LEU A 165 11.44 36.61 -0.21
CA LEU A 165 11.68 36.17 -1.58
C LEU A 165 11.75 34.64 -1.59
N LEU A 166 10.97 34.03 -2.48
CA LEU A 166 11.05 32.61 -2.81
C LEU A 166 12.22 32.40 -3.79
N ILE A 167 13.25 31.70 -3.34
CA ILE A 167 14.41 31.37 -4.17
C ILE A 167 14.24 29.94 -4.69
N PRO A 168 14.20 29.72 -6.01
CA PRO A 168 14.14 28.38 -6.56
C PRO A 168 15.48 27.66 -6.41
N GLU A 169 15.45 26.45 -5.87
CA GLU A 169 16.63 25.60 -5.67
C GLU A 169 16.36 24.19 -6.21
N ASN A 170 17.37 23.58 -6.84
CA ASN A 170 17.30 22.17 -7.24
C ASN A 170 17.81 21.31 -6.09
N LYS A 171 16.96 20.41 -5.59
CA LYS A 171 17.27 19.51 -4.47
C LYS A 171 17.16 18.05 -4.90
N GLU A 172 18.09 17.23 -4.41
CA GLU A 172 18.08 15.78 -4.59
C GLU A 172 17.67 15.10 -3.28
N PHE A 173 16.70 14.20 -3.36
CA PHE A 173 16.21 13.38 -2.27
C PHE A 173 16.58 11.92 -2.53
N ASN A 174 17.03 11.22 -1.50
CA ASN A 174 17.44 9.82 -1.59
C ASN A 174 16.52 8.95 -0.72
N TYR A 175 15.86 7.98 -1.33
CA TYR A 175 14.96 7.05 -0.68
C TYR A 175 15.57 5.66 -0.64
N LYS A 176 15.41 4.95 0.48
CA LYS A 176 15.81 3.54 0.57
C LYS A 176 14.88 2.70 -0.31
N LEU A 177 15.43 1.71 -1.01
CA LEU A 177 14.65 0.87 -1.92
C LEU A 177 13.65 -0.02 -1.17
N ASN A 178 14.09 -0.65 -0.09
CA ASN A 178 13.31 -1.63 0.63
C ASN A 178 12.57 -1.00 1.83
N PRO A 179 11.27 -1.30 2.00
CA PRO A 179 10.52 -0.84 3.16
C PRO A 179 11.05 -1.50 4.43
N LEU A 180 11.41 -0.68 5.42
CA LEU A 180 11.88 -1.16 6.73
C LEU A 180 10.72 -1.48 7.68
N CYS A 181 9.59 -0.81 7.50
CA CYS A 181 8.39 -0.97 8.33
C CYS A 181 7.13 -0.81 7.48
N PHE A 182 6.06 -1.49 7.90
CA PHE A 182 4.74 -1.41 7.27
C PHE A 182 3.77 -0.80 8.27
N PRO A 183 3.40 0.48 8.12
CA PRO A 183 2.45 1.11 9.02
C PRO A 183 1.10 0.38 8.96
N LYS A 184 0.43 0.30 10.11
CA LYS A 184 -0.93 -0.24 10.24
C LYS A 184 -1.93 0.90 10.32
N PHE A 185 -2.89 0.90 9.40
CA PHE A 185 -3.99 1.87 9.38
C PHE A 185 -5.29 1.19 9.82
N TYR A 186 -5.98 1.84 10.75
CA TYR A 186 -7.28 1.40 11.24
C TYR A 186 -8.39 2.08 10.42
N LYS A 187 -9.55 1.42 10.34
CA LYS A 187 -10.71 1.95 9.62
C LYS A 187 -11.10 3.31 10.22
N SER A 188 -10.70 4.40 9.57
CA SER A 188 -11.19 5.75 9.81
C SER A 188 -11.51 6.38 8.47
N ASN A 189 -12.78 6.70 8.23
CA ASN A 189 -13.43 7.42 7.14
C ASN A 189 -12.91 7.39 5.68
N LYS A 190 -11.84 6.66 5.30
CA LYS A 190 -11.77 5.66 4.19
C LYS A 190 -10.35 5.20 3.85
N PHE A 191 -10.32 4.12 3.07
CA PHE A 191 -9.20 3.51 2.33
C PHE A 191 -9.73 2.69 1.12
N HIS A 192 -11.03 2.37 1.13
CA HIS A 192 -11.99 2.46 0.01
C HIS A 192 -13.39 2.26 0.60
N GLU A 193 -14.41 2.97 0.12
CA GLU A 193 -15.82 2.64 0.38
C GLU A 193 -16.40 2.09 -0.93
N LEU A 194 -16.83 0.84 -0.96
CA LEU A 194 -17.69 0.37 -2.04
C LEU A 194 -19.04 1.04 -1.81
N LYS A 195 -19.52 1.75 -2.83
CA LYS A 195 -20.86 2.35 -2.81
C LYS A 195 -21.87 1.29 -2.41
N ASP A 196 -22.70 1.65 -1.44
CA ASP A 196 -24.01 1.05 -1.18
C ASP A 196 -24.72 0.81 -2.51
N ASN A 197 -24.66 -0.43 -2.99
CA ASN A 197 -25.70 -0.97 -3.84
C ASN A 197 -26.40 -2.03 -3.00
N ARG A 198 -27.46 -1.56 -2.34
CA ARG A 198 -28.56 -2.41 -1.89
C ARG A 198 -28.96 -3.29 -3.06
N THR A 199 -28.59 -4.56 -3.00
CA THR A 199 -29.36 -5.60 -3.65
C THR A 199 -29.48 -6.72 -2.64
N GLU A 200 -30.70 -6.82 -2.11
CA GLU A 200 -31.21 -7.95 -1.35
C GLU A 200 -31.11 -9.24 -2.18
N GLU A 201 -31.28 -10.38 -1.48
CA GLU A 201 -31.36 -11.77 -1.97
C GLU A 201 -29.99 -12.51 -2.08
N SER A 202 -29.76 -13.70 -1.53
CA SER A 202 -30.63 -14.68 -0.85
C SER A 202 -29.79 -15.70 -0.07
N SER A 203 -30.28 -16.03 1.14
CA SER A 203 -30.26 -17.33 1.85
C SER A 203 -29.03 -18.27 1.80
N PHE A 204 -28.46 -18.56 2.98
CA PHE A 204 -28.32 -19.94 3.48
C PHE A 204 -28.51 -19.93 5.01
N TYR A 205 -29.47 -20.71 5.48
CA TYR A 205 -29.80 -20.92 6.89
C TYR A 205 -28.68 -21.70 7.60
N ASP A 206 -28.26 -21.23 8.78
CA ASP A 206 -27.80 -22.13 9.84
C ASP A 206 -28.47 -21.70 11.16
N GLU A 207 -29.40 -22.54 11.60
CA GLU A 207 -30.45 -22.24 12.57
C GLU A 207 -30.07 -22.65 14.01
N ASN A 208 -28.77 -22.71 14.34
CA ASN A 208 -28.29 -23.31 15.61
C ASN A 208 -27.35 -22.45 16.48
N TYR A 209 -27.27 -21.13 16.30
CA TYR A 209 -26.66 -20.27 17.32
C TYR A 209 -27.74 -19.72 18.24
N LYS A 210 -27.78 -20.23 19.48
CA LYS A 210 -28.50 -19.57 20.58
C LYS A 210 -27.98 -18.13 20.67
N ARG A 211 -28.80 -17.17 20.26
CA ARG A 211 -28.52 -15.74 20.43
C ARG A 211 -28.88 -15.39 21.87
N TYR A 212 -27.86 -15.14 22.69
CA TYR A 212 -28.05 -14.47 23.98
C TYR A 212 -28.14 -12.96 23.70
N GLU A 213 -29.18 -12.30 24.17
CA GLU A 213 -29.60 -11.00 23.62
C GLU A 213 -28.85 -9.80 24.23
N LYS A 214 -28.10 -9.98 25.33
CA LYS A 214 -27.58 -8.85 26.10
C LYS A 214 -26.24 -8.31 25.59
N TYR A 215 -25.30 -9.18 25.21
CA TYR A 215 -23.96 -8.77 24.77
C TYR A 215 -23.68 -9.08 23.28
N ASN A 216 -24.74 -9.26 22.50
CA ASN A 216 -24.67 -9.62 21.08
C ASN A 216 -23.94 -8.52 20.27
N GLY A 217 -22.99 -8.90 19.41
CA GLY A 217 -22.09 -7.98 18.72
C GLY A 217 -20.75 -7.77 19.42
N THR A 218 -20.56 -8.33 20.62
CA THR A 218 -19.28 -8.28 21.35
C THR A 218 -18.42 -9.48 20.99
N TYR A 219 -17.10 -9.28 20.99
CA TYR A 219 -16.17 -10.34 20.65
C TYR A 219 -16.27 -11.53 21.63
N ALA A 220 -16.46 -11.25 22.92
CA ALA A 220 -16.62 -12.28 23.95
C ALA A 220 -17.78 -13.24 23.66
N GLN A 221 -18.88 -12.74 23.12
CA GLN A 221 -20.04 -13.57 22.80
C GLN A 221 -19.98 -14.13 21.37
N ASP A 222 -19.67 -13.30 20.38
CA ASP A 222 -19.76 -13.68 18.97
C ASP A 222 -18.55 -14.49 18.47
N ILE A 223 -17.41 -14.39 19.16
CA ILE A 223 -16.17 -15.09 18.79
C ILE A 223 -15.74 -16.10 19.85
N GLU A 224 -15.71 -15.72 21.13
CA GLU A 224 -15.32 -16.65 22.21
C GLU A 224 -16.49 -17.50 22.72
N GLY A 225 -17.73 -17.18 22.33
CA GLY A 225 -18.91 -17.98 22.67
C GLY A 225 -19.32 -17.94 24.14
N LEU A 226 -18.88 -16.93 24.89
CA LEU A 226 -19.26 -16.74 26.30
C LEU A 226 -20.73 -16.36 26.42
N ASP A 227 -21.46 -16.97 27.36
CA ASP A 227 -22.86 -16.64 27.61
C ASP A 227 -23.02 -15.39 28.49
N ASP A 228 -24.23 -14.82 28.47
CA ASP A 228 -24.54 -13.58 29.18
C ASP A 228 -24.33 -13.72 30.70
N ASP A 229 -24.60 -14.90 31.27
CA ASP A 229 -24.46 -15.19 32.70
C ASP A 229 -22.97 -15.20 33.12
N PHE A 230 -22.10 -15.79 32.31
CA PHE A 230 -20.65 -15.77 32.54
C PHE A 230 -20.10 -14.34 32.49
N ILE A 231 -20.55 -13.54 31.51
CA ILE A 231 -20.13 -12.14 31.39
C ILE A 231 -20.63 -11.31 32.58
N ASP A 232 -21.85 -11.52 33.04
CA ASP A 232 -22.40 -10.81 34.20
C ASP A 232 -21.72 -11.21 35.51
N ASP A 233 -21.55 -12.51 35.77
CA ASP A 233 -21.11 -13.02 37.06
C ASP A 233 -19.58 -13.02 37.23
N VAL A 234 -18.84 -13.31 36.16
CA VAL A 234 -17.37 -13.45 36.20
C VAL A 234 -16.68 -12.18 35.73
N LEU A 235 -17.25 -11.52 34.72
CA LEU A 235 -16.70 -10.30 34.14
C LEU A 235 -17.38 -9.01 34.62
N GLY A 236 -18.36 -9.12 35.53
CA GLY A 236 -19.06 -7.97 36.10
C GLY A 236 -19.89 -7.19 35.08
N GLY A 237 -20.28 -7.83 33.97
CA GLY A 237 -20.98 -7.21 32.86
C GLY A 237 -20.09 -6.46 31.88
N GLU A 238 -18.75 -6.59 31.97
CA GLU A 238 -17.81 -6.04 30.98
C GLU A 238 -17.32 -7.13 30.02
N PRO A 239 -17.94 -7.28 28.83
CA PRO A 239 -17.59 -8.34 27.90
C PRO A 239 -16.15 -8.25 27.40
N ASP A 240 -15.49 -7.09 27.42
CA ASP A 240 -14.07 -6.95 27.03
C ASP A 240 -13.09 -7.40 28.13
N ALA A 241 -13.56 -7.60 29.37
CA ALA A 241 -12.72 -8.04 30.48
C ALA A 241 -12.31 -9.53 30.39
N TYR A 242 -12.89 -10.30 29.44
CA TYR A 242 -12.48 -11.68 29.15
C TYR A 242 -10.99 -11.81 28.83
N ARG A 243 -10.37 -10.74 28.32
CA ARG A 243 -8.93 -10.67 28.03
C ARG A 243 -8.05 -10.72 29.27
N ASN A 244 -8.62 -10.57 30.47
CA ASN A 244 -7.90 -10.60 31.74
C ASN A 244 -7.97 -11.97 32.44
N ILE A 245 -8.66 -12.97 31.88
CA ILE A 245 -8.87 -14.29 32.48
C ILE A 245 -7.99 -15.39 31.84
N ASP A 246 -6.86 -15.03 31.23
CA ASP A 246 -5.92 -16.00 30.62
C ASP A 246 -5.30 -16.97 31.65
#